data_AF-A0A1I8Q0M9-F1
#
_entry.id   AF-A0A1I8Q0M9-F1
#
_cell.length_a   1.000
_cell.length_b   1.000
_cell.length_c   1.000
_cell.angle_alpha   90.00
_cell.angle_beta   90.00
_cell.angle_gamma   90.00
#
_symmetry.space_group_name_H-M   'P 1'
#
loop_
_entity.id
_entity.type
_entity.pdbx_description
1 polymer ?
#
loop_
_entity_poly.entity_id
_entity_poly.type
_entity_poly.pdbx_seq_one_letter_code
_entity_poly.pdbx_strand_id
1 'polypeptide(L)'
;CLFLLHIFHLIYKYLTKFPFLQTFANPEDCLLSKKDKVAYDNPHIERVRRAHLNDLENILPFFIAGLFYVLTDPSAFLAINLFRLVAAARILHTIVYAVVVIPQPARFLAYGAAYLPTIYMASQVVIFVF
;
A
#
# COMPACT_ATOMS: atom_id res chain seq x y z
N CYS A 1 4.71 -7.65 0.27
CA CYS A 1 4.41 -6.20 0.12
C CYS A 1 4.20 -5.77 -1.34
N LEU A 2 5.15 -5.99 -2.27
CA LEU A 2 4.93 -5.66 -3.70
C LEU A 2 3.76 -6.43 -4.33
N PHE A 3 3.53 -7.67 -3.90
CA PHE A 3 2.38 -8.48 -4.30
C PHE A 3 1.03 -7.82 -4.00
N LEU A 4 0.94 -7.06 -2.90
CA LEU A 4 -0.28 -6.33 -2.52
C LEU A 4 -0.51 -5.12 -3.42
N LEU A 5 0.54 -4.36 -3.74
CA LEU A 5 0.45 -3.29 -4.74
C LEU A 5 0.01 -3.83 -6.10
N HIS A 6 0.48 -5.02 -6.48
CA HIS A 6 0.09 -5.68 -7.71
C HIS A 6 -1.38 -6.13 -7.68
N ILE A 7 -1.86 -6.67 -6.56
CA ILE A 7 -3.29 -6.98 -6.35
C ILE A 7 -4.14 -5.70 -6.44
N PHE A 8 -3.73 -4.60 -5.80
CA PHE A 8 -4.45 -3.33 -5.90
C PHE A 8 -4.49 -2.79 -7.33
N HIS A 9 -3.40 -2.90 -8.09
CA HIS A 9 -3.37 -2.53 -9.50
C HIS A 9 -4.29 -3.42 -10.34
N LEU A 10 -4.32 -4.72 -10.06
CA LEU A 10 -5.18 -5.69 -10.74
C LEU A 10 -6.65 -5.43 -10.44
N ILE A 11 -6.99 -5.15 -9.17
CA ILE A 11 -8.33 -4.74 -8.73
C ILE A 11 -8.73 -3.41 -9.37
N TYR A 12 -7.84 -2.41 -9.41
CA TYR A 12 -8.10 -1.13 -10.05
C TYR A 12 -8.43 -1.31 -11.54
N LYS A 13 -7.59 -2.05 -12.27
CA LYS A 13 -7.79 -2.38 -13.69
C LYS A 13 -9.05 -3.20 -13.94
N TYR A 14 -9.44 -4.03 -12.98
CA TYR A 14 -10.65 -4.84 -13.05
C TYR A 14 -11.90 -3.98 -12.80
N LEU A 15 -11.86 -3.08 -11.82
CA LEU A 15 -12.95 -2.16 -11.48
C LEU A 15 -13.23 -1.14 -12.59
N THR A 16 -12.19 -0.62 -13.26
CA THR A 16 -12.38 0.29 -14.41
C THR A 16 -12.96 -0.42 -15.63
N LYS A 17 -12.77 -1.73 -15.77
CA LYS A 17 -13.33 -2.54 -16.87
C LYS A 17 -14.77 -3.04 -16.63
N PHE A 18 -15.31 -2.94 -15.41
CA PHE A 18 -16.64 -3.47 -15.11
C PHE A 18 -17.77 -2.55 -15.64
N PRO A 19 -18.86 -3.10 -16.19
CA PRO A 19 -19.87 -2.32 -16.90
C PRO A 19 -20.67 -1.33 -16.04
N PHE A 20 -20.58 -1.40 -14.71
CA PHE A 20 -21.28 -0.49 -13.79
C PHE A 20 -20.46 0.74 -13.38
N LEU A 21 -19.14 0.77 -13.63
CA LEU A 21 -18.21 1.83 -13.23
C LEU A 21 -17.44 2.41 -14.43
N GLN A 22 -17.93 2.27 -15.67
CA GLN A 22 -17.30 2.68 -16.95
C GLN A 22 -16.86 4.16 -17.01
N THR A 23 -15.86 4.49 -16.22
CA THR A 23 -15.35 5.82 -15.98
C THR A 23 -13.84 5.71 -16.00
N PHE A 24 -13.26 6.13 -17.13
CA PHE A 24 -11.83 6.16 -17.34
C PHE A 24 -11.32 7.57 -17.09
N ALA A 25 -10.11 7.68 -16.52
CA ALA A 25 -9.46 8.97 -16.29
C ALA A 25 -8.92 9.58 -17.59
N ASN A 26 -8.64 8.72 -18.57
CA ASN A 26 -7.94 9.07 -19.78
C ASN A 26 -8.86 8.88 -21.00
N PRO A 27 -8.94 9.87 -21.91
CA PRO A 27 -9.82 9.80 -23.08
C PRO A 27 -9.40 8.72 -24.08
N GLU A 28 -8.12 8.34 -24.13
CA GLU A 28 -7.60 7.27 -24.98
C GLU A 28 -8.13 5.87 -24.59
N ASP A 29 -8.43 5.66 -23.31
CA ASP A 29 -8.96 4.39 -22.81
C ASP A 29 -10.48 4.26 -23.06
N CYS A 30 -11.19 5.37 -23.28
CA CYS A 30 -12.61 5.42 -23.65
C CYS A 30 -12.88 5.03 -25.12
N LEU A 31 -11.84 4.91 -25.94
CA LEU A 31 -11.99 4.61 -27.38
C LEU A 31 -12.43 3.16 -27.64
N LEU A 32 -12.27 2.27 -26.65
CA LEU A 32 -12.57 0.85 -26.76
C LEU A 32 -14.04 0.49 -26.42
N SER A 33 -14.82 1.37 -25.78
CA SER A 33 -16.24 1.13 -25.52
C SER A 33 -17.12 2.37 -25.69
N LYS A 34 -18.15 2.26 -26.55
CA LYS A 34 -19.12 3.32 -26.91
C LYS A 34 -19.94 3.90 -25.74
N LYS A 35 -19.82 3.35 -24.53
CA LYS A 35 -20.55 3.77 -23.32
C LYS A 35 -19.66 4.49 -22.29
N ASP A 36 -18.38 4.66 -22.60
CA ASP A 36 -17.40 5.20 -21.68
C ASP A 36 -17.55 6.73 -21.56
N LYS A 37 -17.77 7.20 -20.34
CA LYS A 37 -17.73 8.64 -20.02
C LYS A 37 -16.46 8.91 -19.22
N VAL A 38 -15.73 9.94 -19.60
CA VAL A 38 -14.65 10.47 -18.74
C VAL A 38 -15.31 11.09 -17.52
N ALA A 39 -15.29 10.38 -16.40
CA ALA A 39 -15.84 10.86 -15.14
C ALA A 39 -14.83 10.54 -14.03
N TYR A 40 -14.36 11.59 -13.37
CA TYR A 40 -13.32 11.48 -12.34
C TYR A 40 -13.89 11.16 -10.95
N ASP A 41 -15.21 11.29 -10.77
CA ASP A 41 -15.85 11.33 -9.44
C ASP A 41 -16.45 9.99 -8.97
N ASN A 42 -15.93 8.86 -9.46
CA ASN A 42 -16.51 7.57 -9.09
C ASN A 42 -16.03 7.14 -7.68
N PRO A 43 -16.89 7.12 -6.65
CA PRO A 43 -16.46 6.96 -5.25
C PRO A 43 -15.80 5.61 -4.96
N HIS A 44 -16.07 4.58 -5.76
CA HIS A 44 -15.42 3.28 -5.64
C HIS A 44 -13.97 3.29 -6.16
N ILE A 45 -13.71 4.00 -7.26
CA ILE A 45 -12.37 4.12 -7.85
C ILE A 45 -11.48 4.97 -6.94
N GLU A 46 -12.01 6.06 -6.39
CA GLU A 46 -11.28 6.89 -5.45
C GLU A 46 -10.87 6.14 -4.18
N ARG A 47 -11.73 5.24 -3.68
CA ARG A 47 -11.40 4.42 -2.50
C ARG A 47 -10.21 3.51 -2.75
N VAL A 48 -10.14 2.88 -3.93
CA VAL A 48 -9.01 2.03 -4.32
C VAL A 48 -7.75 2.88 -4.54
N ARG A 49 -7.88 4.06 -5.18
CA ARG A 49 -6.76 5.00 -5.35
C ARG A 49 -6.20 5.46 -4.00
N ARG A 50 -7.05 5.82 -3.05
CA ARG A 50 -6.64 6.24 -1.70
C ARG A 50 -6.00 5.10 -0.92
N ALA A 51 -6.50 3.86 -1.06
CA ALA A 51 -5.86 2.68 -0.46
C ALA A 51 -4.48 2.40 -1.07
N HIS A 52 -4.35 2.54 -2.39
CA HIS A 52 -3.07 2.37 -3.10
C HIS A 52 -2.03 3.44 -2.72
N LEU A 53 -2.45 4.71 -2.66
CA LEU A 53 -1.58 5.81 -2.24
C LEU A 53 -1.11 5.65 -0.79
N ASN A 54 -2.01 5.28 0.12
CA ASN A 54 -1.66 4.93 1.48
C ASN A 54 -0.59 3.81 1.51
N ASP A 55 -0.77 2.79 0.69
CA ASP A 55 0.20 1.71 0.64
C ASP A 55 1.57 2.14 0.09
N LEU A 56 1.58 3.08 -0.86
CA LEU A 56 2.80 3.67 -1.42
C LEU A 56 3.53 4.54 -0.38
N GLU A 57 2.80 5.38 0.36
CA GLU A 57 3.34 6.25 1.41
C GLU A 57 4.00 5.46 2.55
N ASN A 58 3.51 4.25 2.85
CA ASN A 58 4.09 3.39 3.89
C ASN A 58 5.27 2.54 3.39
N ILE A 59 5.24 2.11 2.12
CA ILE A 59 6.26 1.19 1.59
C ILE A 59 7.57 1.93 1.24
N LEU A 60 7.49 3.18 0.78
CA LEU A 60 8.66 3.97 0.40
C LEU A 60 9.60 4.21 1.60
N PRO A 61 9.13 4.69 2.77
CA PRO A 61 9.99 4.85 3.94
C PRO A 61 10.56 3.53 4.45
N PHE A 62 9.77 2.44 4.40
CA PHE A 62 10.23 1.12 4.79
C PHE A 62 11.37 0.61 3.91
N PHE A 63 11.27 0.79 2.59
CA PHE A 63 12.35 0.39 1.67
C PHE A 63 13.63 1.18 1.93
N ILE A 64 13.51 2.49 2.11
CA ILE A 64 14.67 3.37 2.37
C ILE A 64 15.31 2.98 3.71
N ALA A 65 14.53 2.94 4.80
CA ALA A 65 15.03 2.59 6.13
C ALA A 65 15.58 1.15 6.19
N GLY A 66 14.90 0.20 5.54
CA GLY A 66 15.34 -1.20 5.47
C GLY A 66 16.63 -1.37 4.68
N LEU A 67 16.81 -0.63 3.58
CA LEU A 67 18.04 -0.66 2.80
C LEU A 67 19.22 -0.12 3.61
N PHE A 68 19.04 1.03 4.28
CA PHE A 68 20.09 1.57 5.15
C PHE A 68 20.36 0.67 6.36
N TYR A 69 19.33 0.05 6.95
CA TYR A 69 19.50 -0.86 8.08
C TYR A 69 20.27 -2.13 7.70
N VAL A 70 20.12 -2.66 6.48
CA VAL A 70 20.93 -3.80 6.03
C VAL A 70 22.40 -3.42 5.85
N LEU A 71 22.69 -2.16 5.48
CA LEU A 71 24.07 -1.67 5.31
C LEU A 71 24.84 -1.51 6.64
N THR A 72 24.14 -1.46 7.78
CA THR A 72 24.80 -1.34 9.10
C THR A 72 25.22 -2.69 9.70
N ASP A 73 25.23 -3.78 8.91
CA ASP A 73 25.50 -5.16 9.33
C ASP A 73 24.81 -5.56 10.66
N PRO A 74 23.47 -5.39 10.76
CA PRO A 74 22.74 -5.79 11.95
C PRO A 74 22.69 -7.31 12.07
N SER A 75 22.36 -7.80 13.27
CA SER A 75 22.18 -9.24 13.45
C SER A 75 21.09 -9.78 12.50
N ALA A 76 21.48 -10.79 11.70
CA ALA A 76 20.61 -11.34 10.66
C ALA A 76 19.26 -11.81 11.23
N PHE A 77 19.26 -12.34 12.45
CA PHE A 77 18.04 -12.76 13.14
C PHE A 77 17.05 -11.61 13.39
N LEU A 78 17.54 -10.46 13.88
CA LEU A 78 16.68 -9.29 14.13
C LEU A 78 16.18 -8.70 12.82
N ALA A 79 17.06 -8.56 11.82
CA ALA A 79 16.68 -8.05 10.51
C ALA A 79 15.55 -8.89 9.88
N ILE A 80 15.72 -10.21 9.81
CA ILE A 80 14.72 -11.12 9.23
C ILE A 80 13.37 -11.01 9.95
N ASN A 81 13.39 -10.94 11.29
CA ASN A 81 12.15 -10.83 12.07
C ASN A 81 11.43 -9.48 11.86
N LEU A 82 12.17 -8.37 11.74
CA LEU A 82 11.59 -7.06 11.43
C LEU A 82 10.95 -7.03 10.03
N PHE A 83 11.64 -7.57 9.02
CA PHE A 83 11.08 -7.69 7.67
C PHE A 83 9.81 -8.57 7.65
N ARG A 84 9.81 -9.68 8.40
CA ARG A 84 8.63 -10.56 8.55
C ARG A 84 7.46 -9.86 9.24
N LEU A 85 7.73 -9.10 10.30
CA LEU A 85 6.70 -8.38 11.05
C LEU A 85 6.02 -7.32 10.17
N VAL A 86 6.79 -6.57 9.38
CA VAL A 86 6.23 -5.63 8.40
C VAL A 86 5.42 -6.36 7.34
N ALA A 87 5.94 -7.46 6.79
CA ALA A 87 5.18 -8.24 5.80
C ALA A 87 3.85 -8.74 6.36
N ALA A 88 3.84 -9.28 7.58
CA ALA A 88 2.63 -9.76 8.26
C ALA A 88 1.64 -8.63 8.55
N ALA A 89 2.12 -7.49 9.07
CA ALA A 89 1.29 -6.32 9.35
C ALA A 89 0.58 -5.80 8.09
N ARG A 90 1.25 -5.82 6.93
CA ARG A 90 0.69 -5.34 5.66
C ARG A 90 -0.30 -6.33 5.04
N ILE A 91 -0.06 -7.64 5.21
CA ILE A 91 -1.04 -8.67 4.84
C ILE A 91 -2.31 -8.49 5.68
N LEU A 92 -2.16 -8.32 7.00
CA LEU A 92 -3.27 -8.11 7.91
C LEU A 92 -4.03 -6.81 7.59
N HIS A 93 -3.32 -5.71 7.31
CA HIS A 93 -3.92 -4.46 6.83
C HIS A 93 -4.80 -4.69 5.60
N THR A 94 -4.32 -5.46 4.64
CA THR A 94 -5.08 -5.72 3.40
C THR A 94 -6.30 -6.60 3.66
N ILE A 95 -6.16 -7.66 4.47
CA ILE A 95 -7.29 -8.51 4.84
C ILE A 95 -8.37 -7.68 5.54
N VAL A 96 -7.97 -6.85 6.50
CA VAL A 96 -8.90 -5.95 7.19
C VAL A 96 -9.56 -5.01 6.19
N TYR A 97 -8.81 -4.36 5.30
CA TYR A 97 -9.37 -3.38 4.37
C TYR A 97 -10.26 -3.99 3.27
N ALA A 98 -9.91 -5.18 2.77
CA ALA A 98 -10.58 -5.81 1.63
C ALA A 98 -11.75 -6.73 2.04
N VAL A 99 -11.66 -7.40 3.20
CA VAL A 99 -12.67 -8.38 3.64
C VAL A 99 -13.68 -7.78 4.62
N VAL A 100 -13.27 -6.82 5.45
CA VAL A 100 -14.15 -6.22 6.45
C VAL A 100 -14.16 -4.70 6.24
N VAL A 101 -15.24 -4.17 5.70
CA VAL A 101 -15.40 -2.71 5.54
C VAL A 101 -15.64 -2.08 6.91
N ILE A 102 -14.58 -1.96 7.72
CA ILE A 102 -14.64 -1.42 9.07
C ILE A 102 -14.55 0.12 8.98
N PRO A 103 -15.56 0.87 9.44
CA PRO A 103 -15.47 2.33 9.55
C PRO A 103 -14.35 2.73 10.52
N GLN A 104 -13.78 3.92 10.36
CA GLN A 104 -12.61 4.45 11.10
C GLN A 104 -12.63 4.07 12.59
N PRO A 105 -11.79 3.10 13.04
CA PRO A 105 -10.43 3.38 13.52
C PRO A 105 -9.35 2.38 13.04
N ALA A 106 -9.74 1.38 12.23
CA ALA A 106 -8.83 0.35 11.73
C ALA A 106 -7.68 0.92 10.88
N ARG A 107 -7.92 2.07 10.21
CA ARG A 107 -6.89 2.78 9.44
C ARG A 107 -5.72 3.20 10.33
N PHE A 108 -5.98 3.90 11.44
CA PHE A 108 -4.92 4.40 12.31
C PHE A 108 -4.07 3.27 12.91
N LEU A 109 -4.72 2.20 13.39
CA LEU A 109 -4.03 1.04 13.96
C LEU A 109 -3.14 0.33 12.93
N ALA A 110 -3.61 0.20 11.69
CA ALA A 110 -2.88 -0.48 10.65
C ALA A 110 -1.73 0.38 10.07
N TYR A 111 -1.85 1.71 10.08
CA TYR A 111 -0.72 2.62 9.86
C TYR A 111 0.31 2.50 11.00
N GLY A 112 -0.13 2.54 12.26
CA GLY A 112 0.76 2.42 13.43
C GLY A 112 1.57 1.12 13.44
N ALA A 113 0.94 0.00 13.11
CA ALA A 113 1.60 -1.31 13.06
C ALA A 113 2.72 -1.40 11.99
N ALA A 114 2.60 -0.66 10.88
CA ALA A 114 3.63 -0.60 9.84
C ALA A 114 4.70 0.45 10.11
N TYR A 115 4.33 1.57 10.75
CA TYR A 115 5.27 2.65 11.07
C TYR A 115 6.21 2.29 12.23
N LEU A 116 5.74 1.57 13.25
CA LEU A 116 6.55 1.18 14.42
C LEU A 116 7.88 0.49 14.04
N PRO A 117 7.90 -0.61 13.26
CA PRO A 117 9.14 -1.25 12.84
C PRO A 117 9.99 -0.38 11.90
N THR A 118 9.37 0.50 11.11
CA THR A 118 10.09 1.44 10.24
C THR A 118 10.82 2.50 11.04
N ILE A 119 10.18 3.07 12.06
CA ILE A 119 10.79 4.03 13.00
C ILE A 119 11.93 3.35 13.77
N TYR A 120 11.75 2.09 14.20
CA TYR A 120 12.80 1.33 14.86
C TYR A 120 14.05 1.20 13.97
N MET A 121 13.89 0.72 12.74
CA MET A 121 15.02 0.60 11.79
C MET A 121 15.68 1.96 11.51
N ALA A 122 14.88 3.01 11.31
CA ALA A 122 15.41 4.36 11.09
C ALA A 122 16.21 4.86 12.30
N SER A 123 15.72 4.64 13.52
CA SER A 123 16.41 5.07 14.74
C SER A 123 17.76 4.34 14.92
N GLN A 124 17.81 3.04 14.62
CA GLN A 124 19.05 2.25 14.66
C GLN A 124 20.08 2.75 13.64
N VAL A 125 19.64 3.09 12.42
CA VAL A 125 20.53 3.67 11.40
C VAL A 125 21.09 5.02 11.88
N VAL A 126 20.27 5.89 12.48
CA VAL A 126 20.72 7.19 13.00
C VAL A 126 21.75 7.00 14.13
N ILE A 127 21.52 6.06 15.06
CA ILE A 127 22.46 5.75 16.15
C ILE A 127 23.77 5.18 15.62
N PHE A 128 23.75 4.42 14.53
CA PHE A 128 24.97 3.88 13.94
C PHE A 128 25.81 4.96 13.23
N VAL A 129 25.16 5.98 12.67
CA VAL A 129 25.82 7.05 11.91
C VAL A 129 26.43 8.14 12.81
N PHE A 130 25.86 8.38 13.99
CA PHE A 130 26.32 9.38 14.97
C PHE A 130 27.10 8.75 16.12
#